data_AF-A0A699VWS5-F1
#
_entry.id   AF-A0A699VWS5-F1
#
_cell.length_a   1.000
_cell.length_b   1.000
_cell.length_c   1.000
_cell.angle_alpha   90.00
_cell.angle_beta   90.00
_cell.angle_gamma   90.00
#
_symmetry.space_group_name_H-M   'P 1'
#
loop_
_entity.id
_entity.type
_entity.pdbx_description
1 polymer ?
#
loop_
_entity_poly.entity_id
_entity_poly.type
_entity_poly.pdbx_seq_one_letter_code
_entity_poly.pdbx_strand_id
1 'polypeptide(L)'
;VLTTSTSTRAPKKKVRGPTKKKAIWNSKSHEKVVVTFNELAQPIGDEANELTKFLGTLVRMSQHIGIQYEEWMKVLDVKKEDLWSIVKKKFIFKPAETRE
;
A
#
# COMPACT_ATOMS: atom_id res chain seq x y z
N VAL A 1 19.17 47.83 23.44
CA VAL A 1 19.80 46.49 23.44
C VAL A 1 18.72 45.45 23.15
N LEU A 2 18.70 44.89 21.95
CA LEU A 2 17.78 43.82 21.55
C LEU A 2 18.53 42.50 21.65
N THR A 3 18.19 41.66 22.63
CA THR A 3 18.72 40.29 22.76
C THR A 3 17.82 39.35 21.97
N THR A 4 18.32 38.83 20.85
CA THR A 4 17.68 37.74 20.11
C THR A 4 18.11 36.40 20.71
N SER A 5 17.16 35.68 21.30
CA SER A 5 17.38 34.32 21.79
C SER A 5 17.47 33.34 20.62
N THR A 6 18.66 32.82 20.33
CA THR A 6 18.89 31.77 19.33
C THR A 6 18.43 30.42 19.89
N SER A 7 17.29 29.93 19.41
CA SER A 7 16.84 28.56 19.67
C SER A 7 17.71 27.58 18.85
N THR A 8 18.69 26.97 19.50
CA THR A 8 19.51 25.89 18.92
C THR A 8 18.62 24.68 18.62
N ARG A 9 18.25 24.48 17.34
CA ARG A 9 17.54 23.27 16.91
C ARG A 9 18.47 22.06 16.99
N ALA A 10 18.11 21.09 17.81
CA ALA A 10 18.77 19.80 17.86
C ALA A 10 18.78 19.12 16.46
N PRO A 11 19.84 18.37 16.12
CA PRO A 11 19.95 17.72 14.81
C PRO A 11 18.80 16.71 14.61
N LYS A 12 18.13 16.79 13.45
CA LYS A 12 17.04 15.87 13.10
C LYS A 12 17.58 14.44 12.97
N LYS A 13 17.02 13.51 13.75
CA LYS A 13 17.37 12.09 13.68
C LYS A 13 17.05 11.52 12.28
N LYS A 14 17.96 10.74 11.70
CA LYS A 14 17.70 10.00 10.46
C LYS A 14 16.67 8.90 10.76
N VAL A 15 15.46 9.08 10.26
CA VAL A 15 14.39 8.07 10.30
C VAL A 15 14.23 7.40 8.94
N ARG A 16 13.71 6.17 8.92
CA ARG A 16 13.34 5.52 7.66
C ARG A 16 12.20 6.31 6.99
N GLY A 17 12.34 6.55 5.69
CA GLY A 17 11.28 7.18 4.90
C GLY A 17 10.13 6.22 4.58
N PRO A 18 9.00 6.73 4.07
CA PRO A 18 7.86 5.91 3.68
C PRO A 18 8.23 4.86 2.62
N THR A 19 7.67 3.65 2.73
CA THR A 19 7.79 2.63 1.68
C THR A 19 7.12 3.10 0.39
N LYS A 20 7.81 2.91 -0.75
CA LYS A 20 7.32 3.31 -2.09
C LYS A 20 7.02 2.15 -3.02
N LYS A 21 7.52 0.93 -2.75
CA LYS A 21 7.35 -0.28 -3.59
C LYS A 21 7.51 -0.05 -5.11
N LYS A 22 8.49 0.76 -5.52
CA LYS A 22 8.71 1.12 -6.94
C LYS A 22 8.85 -0.09 -7.87
N ALA A 23 9.49 -1.17 -7.41
CA ALA A 23 9.66 -2.39 -8.20
C ALA A 23 8.31 -3.00 -8.62
N ILE A 24 7.35 -3.09 -7.69
CA ILE A 24 6.01 -3.61 -7.98
C ILE A 24 5.22 -2.64 -8.87
N TRP A 25 5.33 -1.33 -8.61
CA TRP A 25 4.71 -0.32 -9.47
C TRP A 25 5.19 -0.39 -10.92
N ASN A 26 6.49 -0.60 -11.11
CA ASN A 26 7.12 -0.65 -12.43
C ASN A 26 7.17 -2.05 -13.05
N SER A 27 6.68 -3.09 -12.35
CA SER A 27 6.71 -4.45 -12.87
C SER A 27 5.88 -4.59 -14.14
N LYS A 28 6.33 -5.45 -15.05
CA LYS A 28 5.60 -5.75 -16.29
C LYS A 28 4.34 -6.56 -15.96
N SER A 29 3.38 -6.57 -16.89
CA SER A 29 2.09 -7.27 -16.69
C SER A 29 2.21 -8.78 -16.45
N HIS A 30 3.31 -9.40 -16.89
CA HIS A 30 3.61 -10.82 -16.66
C HIS A 30 4.38 -11.09 -15.36
N GLU A 31 4.97 -10.06 -14.74
CA GLU A 31 5.71 -10.15 -13.47
C GLU A 31 4.77 -9.81 -12.31
N LYS A 32 3.80 -10.71 -12.07
CA LYS A 32 2.85 -10.56 -10.97
C LYS A 32 3.29 -11.37 -9.75
N VAL A 33 3.04 -10.80 -8.58
CA VAL A 33 3.29 -11.47 -7.30
C VAL A 33 2.13 -12.42 -7.02
N VAL A 34 2.43 -13.70 -6.77
CA VAL A 34 1.42 -14.71 -6.46
C VAL A 34 1.17 -14.71 -4.96
N VAL A 35 -0.06 -14.43 -4.55
CA VAL A 35 -0.49 -14.44 -3.15
C VAL A 35 -1.28 -15.72 -2.90
N THR A 36 -0.83 -16.48 -1.92
CA THR A 36 -1.53 -17.67 -1.42
C THR A 36 -2.31 -17.31 -0.17
N PHE A 37 -3.40 -18.03 0.07
CA PHE A 37 -4.27 -17.85 1.22
C PHE A 37 -4.35 -19.14 2.02
N ASN A 38 -4.49 -19.00 3.33
CA ASN A 38 -4.87 -20.12 4.20
C ASN A 38 -6.38 -20.40 4.10
N GLU A 39 -6.83 -21.43 4.82
CA GLU A 39 -8.25 -21.85 4.89
C GLU A 39 -9.18 -20.75 5.43
N LEU A 40 -8.64 -19.78 6.18
CA LEU A 40 -9.38 -18.62 6.70
C LEU A 40 -9.37 -17.42 5.73
N ALA A 41 -8.95 -17.63 4.47
CA ALA A 41 -8.80 -16.59 3.45
C ALA A 41 -7.86 -15.44 3.89
N GLN A 42 -6.86 -15.74 4.71
CA GLN A 42 -5.81 -14.80 5.09
C GLN A 42 -4.59 -15.03 4.20
N PRO A 43 -4.00 -13.95 3.64
CA PRO A 43 -2.81 -14.08 2.82
C PRO A 43 -1.62 -14.50 3.71
N ILE A 44 -0.85 -15.48 3.26
CA ILE A 44 0.30 -16.03 3.99
C ILE A 44 1.60 -15.89 3.19
N GLY A 45 2.74 -15.92 3.88
CA GLY A 45 4.08 -15.86 3.26
C GLY A 45 4.61 -14.43 3.03
N ASP A 46 5.74 -14.35 2.34
CA ASP A 46 6.41 -13.06 2.07
C ASP A 46 5.64 -12.24 1.03
N GLU A 47 4.96 -12.89 0.11
CA GLU A 47 4.10 -12.29 -0.90
C GLU A 47 2.89 -11.59 -0.26
N ALA A 48 2.37 -12.13 0.83
CA ALA A 48 1.35 -11.45 1.64
C ALA A 48 1.87 -10.14 2.23
N ASN A 49 3.10 -10.15 2.76
CA ASN A 49 3.75 -8.94 3.26
C ASN A 49 3.97 -7.91 2.13
N GLU A 50 4.30 -8.36 0.93
CA GLU A 50 4.43 -7.49 -0.25
C GLU A 50 3.10 -6.87 -0.67
N LEU A 51 2.00 -7.65 -0.64
CA LEU A 51 0.65 -7.17 -0.87
C LEU A 51 0.28 -6.07 0.15
N THR A 52 0.42 -6.32 1.45
CA THR A 52 0.06 -5.33 2.49
C THR A 52 0.84 -4.04 2.34
N LYS A 53 2.16 -4.13 2.09
CA LYS A 53 3.01 -2.95 1.87
C LYS A 53 2.58 -2.19 0.61
N PHE A 54 2.23 -2.90 -0.47
CA PHE A 54 1.77 -2.30 -1.72
C PHE A 54 0.43 -1.59 -1.54
N LEU A 55 -0.56 -2.23 -0.91
CA LEU A 55 -1.85 -1.62 -0.59
C LEU A 55 -1.67 -0.33 0.22
N GLY A 56 -0.75 -0.33 1.19
CA GLY A 56 -0.39 0.89 1.91
C GLY A 56 0.13 2.00 0.99
N THR A 57 0.90 1.68 -0.07
CA THR A 57 1.33 2.69 -1.05
C THR A 57 0.17 3.20 -1.90
N LEU A 58 -0.74 2.31 -2.29
CA LEU A 58 -1.87 2.61 -3.17
C LEU A 58 -2.85 3.58 -2.49
N VAL A 59 -3.20 3.34 -1.23
CA VAL A 59 -4.13 4.19 -0.46
C VAL A 59 -3.57 5.60 -0.22
N ARG A 60 -2.23 5.76 -0.20
CA ARG A 60 -1.59 7.07 -0.04
C ARG A 60 -1.56 7.90 -1.32
N MET A 61 -1.91 7.32 -2.47
CA MET A 61 -1.93 8.06 -3.73
C MET A 61 -3.22 8.87 -3.82
N SER A 62 -3.10 10.18 -3.61
CA SER A 62 -4.21 11.13 -3.69
C SER A 62 -4.92 11.14 -5.05
N GLN A 63 -4.23 10.67 -6.09
CA GLN A 63 -4.77 10.50 -7.44
C GLN A 63 -5.88 9.43 -7.51
N HIS A 64 -5.86 8.44 -6.62
CA HIS A 64 -6.82 7.33 -6.62
C HIS A 64 -7.84 7.45 -5.49
N ILE A 65 -7.40 7.84 -4.28
CA ILE A 65 -8.28 8.13 -3.14
C ILE A 65 -7.99 9.54 -2.65
N GLY A 66 -8.98 10.43 -2.77
CA GLY A 66 -8.90 11.74 -2.15
C GLY A 66 -9.01 11.61 -0.62
N ILE A 67 -8.20 12.37 0.12
CA ILE A 67 -8.28 12.48 1.59
C ILE A 67 -9.64 13.06 2.06
N GLN A 68 -10.42 13.60 1.12
CA GLN A 68 -11.77 14.13 1.33
C GLN A 68 -12.79 13.06 1.77
N TYR A 69 -12.52 11.77 1.55
CA TYR A 69 -13.39 10.71 2.02
C TYR A 69 -12.97 10.31 3.44
N GLU A 70 -13.72 10.79 4.44
CA GLU A 70 -13.50 10.44 5.85
C GLU A 70 -13.76 8.96 6.15
N GLU A 71 -14.67 8.34 5.38
CA GLU A 71 -15.06 6.95 5.55
C GLU A 71 -14.88 6.18 4.24
N TRP A 72 -14.37 4.95 4.34
CA TRP A 72 -14.22 4.06 3.19
C TRP A 72 -15.55 3.77 2.49
N MET A 73 -16.65 3.71 3.25
CA MET A 73 -17.98 3.50 2.70
C MET A 73 -18.44 4.64 1.78
N LYS A 74 -17.94 5.87 1.98
CA LYS A 74 -18.27 7.04 1.17
C LYS A 74 -17.49 7.11 -0.15
N VAL A 75 -16.49 6.26 -0.33
CA VAL A 75 -15.75 6.17 -1.60
C VAL A 75 -16.67 5.55 -2.65
N LEU A 76 -16.81 6.21 -3.80
CA LEU A 76 -17.60 5.72 -4.94
C LEU A 76 -17.12 4.32 -5.37
N ASP A 77 -18.05 3.42 -5.66
CA ASP A 77 -17.70 2.04 -6.01
C ASP A 77 -16.84 1.95 -7.27
N VAL A 78 -17.04 2.85 -8.22
CA VAL A 78 -16.17 2.99 -9.42
C VAL A 78 -14.70 3.15 -9.02
N LYS A 79 -14.41 3.98 -8.00
CA LYS A 79 -13.04 4.18 -7.52
C LYS A 79 -12.50 2.95 -6.80
N LYS A 80 -13.35 2.23 -6.07
CA LYS A 80 -12.96 0.96 -5.42
C LYS A 80 -12.58 -0.08 -6.47
N GLU A 81 -13.37 -0.17 -7.55
CA GLU A 81 -13.07 -1.06 -8.67
C GLU A 81 -11.80 -0.66 -9.43
N ASP A 82 -11.54 0.64 -9.62
CA ASP A 82 -10.30 1.12 -10.22
C ASP A 82 -9.06 0.71 -9.40
N LEU A 83 -9.12 0.91 -8.09
CA LEU A 83 -8.07 0.47 -7.16
C LEU A 83 -7.88 -1.05 -7.22
N TRP A 84 -8.98 -1.79 -7.23
CA TRP A 84 -8.94 -3.24 -7.31
C TRP A 84 -8.36 -3.73 -8.64
N SER A 85 -8.65 -3.04 -9.74
CA SER A 85 -8.04 -3.29 -11.06
C SER A 85 -6.52 -3.08 -11.03
N ILE A 86 -6.03 -2.05 -10.34
CA ILE A 86 -4.58 -1.83 -10.16
C ILE A 86 -3.97 -3.00 -9.39
N VAL A 87 -4.61 -3.47 -8.33
CA VAL A 87 -4.12 -4.62 -7.55
C VAL A 87 -4.07 -5.89 -8.41
N LYS A 88 -5.14 -6.22 -9.15
CA LYS A 88 -5.20 -7.40 -10.05
C LYS A 88 -4.19 -7.35 -11.21
N LYS A 89 -3.71 -6.17 -11.59
CA LYS A 89 -2.63 -6.01 -12.57
C LYS A 89 -1.27 -6.41 -12.01
N LYS A 90 -1.08 -6.34 -10.69
CA LYS A 90 0.21 -6.56 -10.01
C LYS A 90 0.27 -7.85 -9.22
N PHE A 91 -0.87 -8.38 -8.79
CA PHE A 91 -0.98 -9.58 -7.97
C PHE A 91 -1.88 -10.63 -8.62
N ILE A 92 -1.57 -11.89 -8.36
CA ILE A 92 -2.40 -13.05 -8.67
C ILE A 92 -2.83 -13.65 -7.34
N PHE A 93 -4.13 -13.82 -7.15
CA PHE A 93 -4.68 -14.44 -5.94
C PHE A 93 -5.02 -15.90 -6.25
N LYS A 94 -4.30 -16.85 -5.65
CA LYS A 94 -4.63 -18.27 -5.76
C LYS A 94 -5.74 -18.60 -4.75
N PRO A 95 -6.75 -19.40 -5.12
CA PRO A 95 -7.70 -19.90 -4.15
C PRO A 95 -6.96 -20.71 -3.08
N ALA A 96 -7.48 -20.68 -1.85
CA ALA A 96 -6.99 -21.59 -0.81
C ALA A 96 -7.17 -23.03 -1.33
N GLU A 97 -6.11 -23.83 -1.30
CA GLU A 97 -6.20 -25.26 -1.61
C GLU A 97 -7.02 -25.90 -0.49
N THR A 98 -8.34 -26.03 -0.70
CA THR A 98 -9.19 -26.86 0.14
C THR A 98 -8.71 -28.29 -0.05
N ARG A 99 -8.04 -28.87 0.94
CA ARG A 99 -7.87 -30.33 0.99
C ARG A 99 -9.25 -30.92 1.26
N GLU A 100 -9.86 -31.48 0.22
CA GLU A 100 -11.00 -32.41 0.35
C GLU A 100 -10.58 -33.69 1.09
#